data_AF-A0A7W2FFA5-F1
#
_entry.id   AF-A0A7W2FFA5-F1
#
_cell.length_a   1.000
_cell.length_b   1.000
_cell.length_c   1.000
_cell.angle_alpha   90.00
_cell.angle_beta   90.00
_cell.angle_gamma   90.00
#
_symmetry.space_group_name_H-M   'P 1'
#
loop_
_entity.id
_entity.type
_entity.pdbx_description
1 polymer ?
#
loop_
_entity_poly.entity_id
_entity_poly.type
_entity_poly.pdbx_seq_one_letter_code
_entity_poly.pdbx_strand_id
1 'polypeptide(L)'
;MTSPFNSLAFKDTLVEGGFSDRQAAVLANAIWDLVTNTLATKDDLLALEQRMDVKLVQLKVELLMWIVSLTVVQTTVLGALMKLLH
;
A
#
# COMPACT_ATOMS: atom_id res chain seq x y z
N MET A 1 15.91 11.66 5.36
CA MET A 1 15.48 10.26 5.56
C MET A 1 16.69 9.50 6.05
N THR A 2 16.65 9.00 7.28
CA THR A 2 17.68 8.11 7.82
C THR A 2 17.54 6.76 7.13
N SER A 3 18.58 6.33 6.44
CA SER A 3 18.61 5.01 5.82
C SER A 3 18.36 3.91 6.88
N PRO A 4 17.45 2.95 6.65
CA PRO A 4 17.23 1.84 7.58
C PRO A 4 18.46 0.92 7.69
N PHE A 5 19.40 1.00 6.75
CA PHE A 5 20.64 0.25 6.75
C PHE A 5 21.86 1.17 6.64
N ASN A 6 22.75 1.10 7.63
CA ASN A 6 24.02 1.82 7.63
C ASN A 6 25.12 0.94 7.00
N SER A 7 25.33 1.09 5.69
CA SER A 7 26.30 0.30 4.93
C SER A 7 27.75 0.52 5.37
N LEU A 8 28.09 1.70 5.88
CA LEU A 8 29.43 2.01 6.36
C LEU A 8 29.73 1.27 7.68
N ALA A 9 28.85 1.40 8.67
CA ALA A 9 29.00 0.67 9.93
C ALA A 9 28.99 -0.85 9.72
N PHE A 10 28.18 -1.34 8.76
CA PHE A 10 28.17 -2.75 8.39
C PHE A 10 29.47 -3.19 7.73
N LYS A 11 30.03 -2.40 6.81
CA LYS A 11 31.34 -2.65 6.21
C LYS A 11 32.42 -2.70 7.29
N ASP A 12 32.44 -1.74 8.21
CA ASP A 12 33.44 -1.67 9.28
C ASP A 12 33.37 -2.92 10.17
N THR A 13 32.15 -3.37 10.51
CA THR A 13 31.93 -4.63 11.24
C THR A 13 32.48 -5.85 10.49
N LEU A 14 32.33 -5.91 9.17
CA LEU A 14 32.87 -7.01 8.36
C LEU A 14 34.40 -7.01 8.36
N VAL A 15 35.02 -5.82 8.27
CA VAL A 15 36.48 -5.68 8.34
C VAL A 15 37.01 -6.10 9.70
N GLU A 16 36.36 -5.67 10.79
CA GLU A 16 36.67 -6.14 12.16
C GLU A 16 36.54 -7.67 12.29
N GLY A 17 35.60 -8.27 11.56
CA GLY A 17 35.41 -9.72 11.46
C GLY A 17 36.42 -10.45 10.56
N GLY A 18 37.42 -9.76 10.01
CA GLY A 18 38.49 -10.36 9.20
C GLY A 18 38.24 -10.41 7.70
N PHE A 19 37.19 -9.76 7.19
CA PHE A 19 37.01 -9.60 5.74
C PHE A 19 38.01 -8.56 5.22
N SER A 20 38.52 -8.75 4.01
CA SER A 20 39.27 -7.67 3.35
C SER A 20 38.35 -6.48 3.06
N ASP A 21 38.91 -5.28 3.01
CA ASP A 21 38.18 -4.05 2.73
C ASP A 21 37.32 -4.14 1.45
N ARG A 22 37.88 -4.78 0.40
CA ARG A 22 37.18 -5.04 -0.86
C ARG A 22 35.99 -6.00 -0.69
N GLN A 23 36.16 -7.11 0.03
CA GLN A 23 35.08 -8.06 0.27
C GLN A 23 33.95 -7.42 1.10
N ALA A 24 34.32 -6.68 2.15
CA ALA A 24 33.38 -5.96 2.99
C ALA A 24 32.57 -4.93 2.19
N ALA A 25 33.23 -4.14 1.34
CA ALA A 25 32.57 -3.15 0.50
C ALA A 25 31.61 -3.78 -0.52
N VAL A 26 32.02 -4.87 -1.19
CA VAL A 26 31.15 -5.57 -2.15
C VAL A 26 29.92 -6.15 -1.47
N LEU A 27 30.09 -6.78 -0.30
CA LEU A 27 28.97 -7.38 0.43
C LEU A 27 28.02 -6.31 0.98
N ALA A 28 28.55 -5.23 1.57
CA ALA A 28 27.73 -4.13 2.06
C ALA A 28 26.89 -3.49 0.95
N ASN A 29 27.45 -3.32 -0.25
CA ASN A 29 26.72 -2.81 -1.40
C ASN A 29 25.65 -3.78 -1.91
N ALA A 30 25.94 -5.09 -1.96
CA ALA A 30 24.96 -6.08 -2.41
C ALA A 30 23.76 -6.17 -1.45
N ILE A 31 24.01 -6.11 -0.14
CA ILE A 31 22.94 -6.08 0.88
C ILE A 31 22.16 -4.78 0.80
N TRP A 32 22.83 -3.64 0.61
CA TRP A 32 22.16 -2.36 0.43
C TRP A 32 21.20 -2.38 -0.76
N ASP A 33 21.65 -2.92 -1.90
CA ASP A 33 20.84 -3.05 -3.10
C ASP A 33 19.62 -3.96 -2.86
N LEU A 34 19.81 -5.10 -2.20
CA LEU A 34 18.71 -6.00 -1.82
C LEU A 34 17.68 -5.30 -0.92
N VAL A 35 18.14 -4.59 0.12
CA VAL A 35 17.28 -3.89 1.08
C VAL A 35 16.53 -2.73 0.44
N THR A 36 17.16 -2.01 -0.48
CA THR A 36 16.59 -0.80 -1.08
C THR A 36 15.67 -1.11 -2.25
N ASN A 37 16.03 -2.08 -3.09
CA ASN A 37 15.37 -2.31 -4.37
C ASN A 37 14.53 -3.58 -4.42
N THR A 38 14.69 -4.51 -3.48
CA THR A 38 14.01 -5.82 -3.54
C THR A 38 13.06 -6.06 -2.38
N LEU A 39 13.39 -5.56 -1.19
CA LEU A 39 12.56 -5.76 0.00
C LEU A 39 11.49 -4.66 0.10
N ALA A 40 10.22 -5.07 0.14
CA ALA A 40 9.15 -4.18 0.54
C ALA A 40 9.41 -3.73 1.99
N THR A 41 9.52 -2.42 2.19
CA THR A 41 9.74 -1.83 3.50
C THR A 41 8.42 -1.76 4.28
N LYS A 42 8.49 -1.52 5.59
CA LYS A 42 7.29 -1.27 6.40
C LYS A 42 6.50 -0.06 5.88
N ASP A 43 7.20 0.95 5.36
CA ASP A 43 6.58 2.14 4.80
C ASP A 43 5.82 1.82 3.51
N ASP A 44 6.35 0.91 2.67
CA ASP A 44 5.64 0.44 1.47
C ASP A 44 4.35 -0.31 1.83
N LEU A 45 4.40 -1.13 2.88
CA LEU A 45 3.22 -1.84 3.39
C LEU A 45 2.17 -0.87 3.95
N LEU A 46 2.59 0.13 4.74
CA LEU A 46 1.70 1.18 5.25
C LEU A 46 1.07 1.99 4.10
N ALA A 47 1.85 2.33 3.08
CA ALA A 47 1.34 3.03 1.90
C ALA A 47 0.37 2.15 1.10
N LEU A 48 0.59 0.83 1.05
CA LEU A 48 -0.34 -0.12 0.45
C LEU A 48 -1.65 -0.22 1.24
N GLU A 49 -1.58 -0.34 2.57
CA GLU A 49 -2.74 -0.39 3.48
C GLU A 49 -3.60 0.87 3.34
N GLN A 50 -2.99 2.06 3.43
CA GLN A 50 -3.69 3.34 3.26
C GLN A 50 -4.39 3.44 1.90
N ARG A 51 -3.73 2.98 0.82
CA ARG A 51 -4.33 2.96 -0.52
C ARG A 51 -5.48 1.96 -0.62
N MET A 52 -5.41 0.84 0.09
CA MET A 52 -6.53 -0.12 0.17
C MET A 52 -7.71 0.48 0.93
N ASP A 53 -7.47 1.13 2.08
CA ASP A 53 -8.52 1.79 2.86
C ASP A 53 -9.26 2.86 2.04
N VAL A 54 -8.51 3.70 1.32
CA VAL A 54 -9.10 4.71 0.42
C VAL A 54 -9.98 4.05 -0.65
N LYS A 55 -9.50 2.98 -1.28
CA LYS A 55 -10.29 2.26 -2.30
C LYS A 55 -11.53 1.60 -1.72
N LEU A 56 -11.45 1.06 -0.50
CA LEU A 56 -12.60 0.47 0.20
C LEU A 56 -13.65 1.54 0.53
N VAL A 57 -13.23 2.71 1.01
CA VAL A 57 -14.13 3.84 1.26
C VAL A 57 -14.78 4.31 -0.04
N GLN A 58 -14.02 4.44 -1.13
CA GLN A 58 -14.55 4.81 -2.45
C GLN A 58 -15.62 3.81 -2.93
N LEU A 59 -15.30 2.51 -2.91
CA LEU A 59 -16.23 1.45 -3.27
C LEU A 59 -17.51 1.48 -2.43
N LYS A 60 -17.39 1.71 -1.11
CA LYS A 60 -18.55 1.84 -0.23
C LYS A 60 -19.43 3.03 -0.62
N VAL A 61 -18.85 4.18 -0.92
CA VAL A 61 -19.59 5.38 -1.35
C VAL A 61 -20.28 5.15 -2.68
N GLU A 62 -19.59 4.59 -3.67
CA GLU A 62 -20.17 4.27 -4.97
C GLU A 62 -21.35 3.31 -4.84
N LEU A 63 -21.20 2.26 -4.03
CA LEU A 63 -22.26 1.30 -3.78
C LEU A 63 -23.48 1.94 -3.10
N LEU A 64 -23.26 2.83 -2.11
CA LEU A 64 -24.36 3.57 -1.48
C LEU A 64 -25.08 4.49 -2.47
N MET A 65 -24.34 5.19 -3.33
CA MET A 65 -24.94 6.03 -4.38
C MET A 65 -25.81 5.21 -5.34
N TRP A 66 -25.35 4.03 -5.75
CA TRP A 66 -26.13 3.11 -6.57
C TRP A 66 -27.41 2.63 -5.86
N ILE A 67 -27.31 2.21 -4.60
CA ILE A 67 -28.46 1.74 -3.82
C ILE A 67 -29.50 2.85 -3.65
N VAL A 68 -29.07 4.07 -3.28
CA VAL A 68 -29.97 5.22 -3.12
C VAL A 68 -30.67 5.53 -4.44
N SER A 69 -29.92 5.57 -5.55
CA SER A 69 -30.47 5.84 -6.87
C SER A 69 -31.52 4.80 -7.29
N LEU A 70 -31.23 3.52 -7.10
CA LEU A 70 -32.18 2.43 -7.39
C LEU A 70 -33.43 2.51 -6.51
N THR A 71 -33.27 2.84 -5.22
CA THR A 71 -34.39 2.96 -4.28
C THR A 71 -35.34 4.10 -4.68
N VAL A 72 -34.79 5.24 -5.09
CA VAL A 72 -35.58 6.39 -5.58
C VAL A 72 -36.36 6.02 -6.85
N VAL A 73 -35.70 5.36 -7.81
CA VAL A 73 -36.34 4.91 -9.04
C VAL A 73 -37.48 3.93 -8.74
N GLN A 74 -37.22 2.91 -7.92
CA GLN A 74 -38.23 1.91 -7.55
C GLN A 74 -39.43 2.53 -6.84
N THR A 75 -39.20 3.46 -5.90
CA THR A 75 -40.29 4.14 -5.17
C THR A 75 -41.13 4.99 -6.11
N THR A 76 -40.49 5.67 -7.07
CA THR A 76 -41.18 6.49 -8.07
C THR A 76 -42.05 5.62 -8.98
N VAL A 77 -41.52 4.49 -9.47
CA VAL A 77 -42.24 3.54 -10.31
C VAL A 77 -43.44 2.94 -9.56
N LEU A 78 -43.24 2.50 -8.31
CA LEU A 78 -44.33 1.96 -7.47
C LEU A 78 -45.43 3.00 -7.23
N GLY A 79 -45.06 4.25 -6.94
CA GLY A 79 -46.01 5.36 -6.78
C GLY A 79 -46.84 5.62 -8.04
N ALA A 80 -46.19 5.60 -9.21
CA ALA A 80 -46.88 5.76 -10.50
C ALA A 80 -47.85 4.59 -10.76
N LEU A 81 -47.44 3.35 -10.49
CA LEU A 81 -48.28 2.16 -10.65
C LEU A 81 -49.51 2.21 -9.74
N MET A 82 -49.35 2.60 -8.48
CA MET A 82 -50.49 2.73 -7.55
C MET A 82 -51.53 3.76 -8.01
N LYS A 83 -51.08 4.83 -8.69
CA LYS A 83 -51.96 5.86 -9.26
C LYS A 83 -52.68 5.40 -10.54
N LEU A 84 -52.14 4.41 -11.26
CA LEU A 84 -52.79 3.84 -12.45
C LEU A 84 -53.80 2.74 -12.09
N LEU A 85 -53.65 2.12 -10.91
CA LEU A 85 -54.51 1.04 -10.41
C LEU A 85 -55.72 1.51 -9.57
N HIS A 86 -55.77 2.78 -9.18
CA HIS A 86 -56.91 3.44 -8.53
C HIS A 86 -57.50 4.50 -9.45
#